data_AF-W1XQ79-F1
#
_entry.id   AF-W1XQ79-F1
#
_cell.length_a   1.000
_cell.length_b   1.000
_cell.length_c   1.000
_cell.angle_alpha   90.00
_cell.angle_beta   90.00
_cell.angle_gamma   90.00
#
_symmetry.space_group_name_H-M   'P 1'
#
loop_
_entity.id
_entity.type
_entity.pdbx_description
1 polymer ?
#
loop_
_entity_poly.entity_id
_entity_poly.type
_entity_poly.pdbx_seq_one_letter_code
_entity_poly.pdbx_strand_id
1 'polypeptide(L)' 'MYCGVPVITSGSGAQREIIDDGESGFIVDPLNEHSLQQAMEHVMSDAVDLPNIITKARQVVEQRFIVNRVADELVTRP' A
#
# COMPACT_ATOMS: atom_id res chain seq x y z
N MET A 1 -4.41 -2.30 3.15
CA MET A 1 -5.06 -1.04 2.69
C MET A 1 -6.45 -0.90 3.30
N TYR A 2 -7.60 -0.95 2.58
CA TYR A 2 -8.90 -0.72 3.25
C TYR A 2 -9.51 -1.96 3.90
N CYS A 3 -9.56 -3.10 3.18
CA CYS A 3 -10.20 -4.34 3.65
C CYS A 3 -9.37 -5.15 4.67
N GLY A 4 -8.29 -4.58 5.22
CA GLY A 4 -7.47 -5.28 6.21
C GLY A 4 -6.49 -6.32 5.64
N VAL A 5 -6.19 -6.27 4.34
CA VAL A 5 -5.26 -7.22 3.68
C VAL A 5 -3.92 -6.52 3.38
N PRO A 6 -2.77 -7.18 3.62
CA PRO A 6 -1.45 -6.67 3.24
C PRO A 6 -1.33 -6.61 1.71
N VAL A 7 -0.53 -5.67 1.21
CA VAL A 7 -0.43 -5.40 -0.23
C VAL A 7 1.02 -5.53 -0.66
N ILE A 8 1.23 -6.36 -1.68
CA ILE A 8 2.46 -6.40 -2.47
C ILE A 8 2.07 -5.91 -3.85
N THR A 9 2.79 -4.92 -4.37
CA THR A 9 2.50 -4.33 -5.68
C THR A 9 3.79 -4.01 -6.43
N SER A 10 3.73 -3.88 -7.75
CA SER A 10 4.83 -3.28 -8.49
C SER A 10 4.90 -1.77 -8.25
N GLY A 11 6.09 -1.19 -8.47
CA GLY A 11 6.31 0.27 -8.44
C GLY A 11 5.90 1.02 -9.72
N SER A 12 5.18 0.38 -10.63
CA SER A 12 4.73 0.99 -11.88
C SER A 12 3.50 1.89 -11.65
N GLY A 13 3.45 3.09 -12.24
CA GLY A 13 2.29 3.97 -12.14
C GLY A 13 2.16 4.69 -10.79
N ALA A 14 0.92 4.89 -10.32
CA ALA A 14 0.60 5.62 -9.09
C ALA A 14 0.94 4.87 -7.79
N GLN A 15 1.36 3.62 -7.89
CA GLN A 15 1.61 2.73 -6.76
C GLN A 15 2.70 3.27 -5.83
N ARG A 16 3.74 3.91 -6.39
CA ARG A 16 4.80 4.59 -5.62
C ARG A 16 4.32 5.85 -4.89
N GLU A 17 3.21 6.42 -5.32
CA GLU A 17 2.60 7.56 -4.63
C GLU A 17 1.66 7.08 -3.52
N ILE A 18 1.04 5.91 -3.67
CA ILE A 18 0.06 5.36 -2.74
C ILE A 18 0.72 4.56 -1.61
N ILE A 19 1.75 3.76 -1.93
CA ILE A 19 2.40 2.83 -1.01
C ILE A 19 3.72 3.40 -0.50
N ASP A 20 3.88 3.43 0.81
CA ASP A 20 5.15 3.62 1.50
C ASP A 20 5.77 2.24 1.73
N ASP A 21 6.85 1.95 1.00
CA ASP A 21 7.48 0.62 0.95
C ASP A 21 8.00 0.17 2.32
N GLY A 22 7.60 -1.03 2.75
CA GLY A 22 7.86 -1.59 4.08
C GLY A 22 6.97 -1.05 5.20
N GLU A 23 6.19 0.01 4.96
CA GLU A 23 5.37 0.66 5.99
C GLU A 23 3.87 0.43 5.80
N SER A 24 3.34 0.70 4.61
CA SER A 24 1.93 0.55 4.26
C SER A 24 1.68 -0.51 3.18
N GLY A 25 2.75 -1.19 2.75
CA GLY A 25 2.76 -2.26 1.78
C GLY A 25 4.19 -2.53 1.32
N PHE A 26 4.33 -3.39 0.31
CA PHE A 26 5.63 -3.72 -0.26
C PHE A 26 5.64 -3.44 -1.75
N ILE A 27 6.71 -2.80 -2.22
CA ILE A 27 6.93 -2.50 -3.63
C ILE A 27 7.98 -3.46 -4.19
N VAL A 28 7.62 -4.16 -5.25
CA VAL A 28 8.51 -5.08 -5.97
C VAL A 28 8.82 -4.56 -7.38
N ASP A 29 9.87 -5.11 -7.98
CA ASP A 29 10.21 -4.82 -9.37
C ASP A 29 9.23 -5.57 -10.30
N PRO A 30 8.46 -4.86 -11.16
CA PRO A 30 7.45 -5.48 -12.03
C PRO A 30 8.00 -6.53 -13.01
N LEU A 31 9.30 -6.52 -13.32
CA LEU A 31 9.89 -7.44 -14.31
C LEU A 31 10.78 -8.50 -13.65
N ASN A 32 10.65 -8.69 -12.34
CA ASN A 32 11.47 -9.62 -11.58
C ASN A 32 10.60 -10.54 -10.71
N GLU A 33 10.38 -11.76 -11.19
CA GLU A 33 9.61 -12.80 -10.48
C GLU A 33 10.22 -13.16 -9.12
N HIS A 34 11.54 -13.15 -8.99
CA HIS A 34 12.21 -13.45 -7.72
C HIS A 34 11.90 -12.39 -6.67
N SER A 35 11.78 -11.12 -7.07
CA SER A 35 11.41 -10.05 -6.14
C SER A 35 10.00 -10.22 -5.58
N LEU A 36 9.05 -10.68 -6.41
CA LEU A 36 7.69 -11.00 -5.97
C LEU A 36 7.71 -12.21 -5.03
N GLN A 37 8.43 -13.28 -5.37
CA GLN A 37 8.57 -14.45 -4.52
C GLN A 37 9.11 -14.08 -3.13
N GLN A 38 10.21 -13.33 -3.08
CA GLN A 38 10.83 -12.91 -1.82
C GLN A 38 9.89 -12.05 -0.98
N ALA A 39 9.15 -11.14 -1.61
CA ALA A 39 8.16 -10.33 -0.89
C ALA A 39 7.02 -11.18 -0.32
N MET A 40 6.55 -12.19 -1.07
CA MET A 40 5.53 -13.13 -0.59
C MET A 40 6.04 -13.96 0.59
N GLU A 41 7.24 -14.51 0.50
CA GLU A 41 7.88 -15.26 1.59
C GLU A 41 8.07 -14.39 2.83
N HIS A 42 8.53 -13.15 2.66
CA HIS A 42 8.70 -12.19 3.74
C HIS A 42 7.37 -11.88 4.44
N VAL A 43 6.32 -11.57 3.66
CA VAL A 43 4.98 -11.27 4.18
C VAL A 43 4.39 -12.47 4.92
N MET A 44 4.67 -13.70 4.49
CA MET A 44 4.19 -14.91 5.16
C MET A 44 5.04 -15.34 6.38
N SER A 45 6.15 -14.64 6.65
CA SER A 45 7.05 -14.97 7.76
C SER A 45 6.65 -14.27 9.06
N ASP A 46 7.05 -14.86 10.19
CA ASP A 46 6.84 -14.27 11.53
C ASP A 46 7.71 -13.02 11.79
N ALA A 47 8.61 -12.66 10.87
CA ALA A 47 9.49 -11.50 11.00
C ALA A 47 8.78 -10.17 10.72
N VAL A 48 7.57 -10.20 10.17
CA VAL A 48 6.83 -9.02 9.75
C VAL A 48 5.65 -8.75 10.67
N ASP A 49 5.57 -7.55 11.21
CA ASP A 49 4.39 -7.06 11.92
C ASP A 49 3.29 -6.67 10.92
N LEU A 50 2.64 -7.69 10.34
CA LEU A 50 1.52 -7.50 9.41
C LEU A 50 0.37 -6.69 10.00
N PRO A 51 -0.06 -6.90 11.27
CA PRO A 51 -1.11 -6.07 11.87
C PRO A 51 -0.79 -4.57 11.83
N ASN A 52 0.46 -4.18 12.12
CA ASN A 52 0.89 -2.79 12.05
C ASN A 52 0.89 -2.26 10.60
N ILE A 53 1.44 -3.03 9.65
CA ILE A 53 1.45 -2.65 8.23
C ILE A 53 0.01 -2.47 7.70
N ILE A 54 -0.90 -3.39 8.03
CA ILE A 54 -2.31 -3.31 7.64
C ILE A 54 -2.96 -2.05 8.20
N THR A 55 -2.67 -1.72 9.46
CA THR A 55 -3.18 -0.52 10.14
C THR A 55 -2.70 0.75 9.43
N LYS A 56 -1.39 0.87 9.18
CA LYS A 56 -0.81 2.00 8.43
C LYS A 56 -1.40 2.10 7.02
N ALA A 57 -1.51 0.97 6.32
CA ALA A 57 -2.10 0.91 4.98
C ALA A 57 -3.57 1.37 4.96
N ARG A 58 -4.31 1.13 6.04
CA ARG A 58 -5.69 1.63 6.17
C ARG A 58 -5.72 3.12 6.41
N GLN A 59 -4.84 3.64 7.26
CA GLN A 59 -4.70 5.07 7.52
C GLN A 59 -4.38 5.85 6.25
N VAL A 60 -3.50 5.33 5.38
CA VAL A 60 -3.22 5.93 4.06
C VAL A 60 -4.51 6.12 3.24
N VAL A 61 -5.34 5.08 3.15
CA VAL A 61 -6.63 5.17 2.44
C VAL A 61 -7.56 6.17 3.11
N GLU A 62 -7.72 6.07 4.42
CA GLU A 62 -8.62 6.91 5.20
C GLU A 62 -8.23 8.40 5.15
N GLN A 63 -6.95 8.71 5.01
CA GLN A 63 -6.42 10.07 4.97
C GLN A 63 -6.36 10.69 3.58
N ARG A 64 -6.23 9.89 2.52
CA ARG A 64 -5.91 10.41 1.18
C ARG A 64 -6.92 10.03 0.10
N PHE A 65 -7.64 8.91 0.27
CA PHE A 65 -8.36 8.27 -0.82
C PHE A 65 -9.84 7.95 -0.50
N ILE A 66 -10.38 8.45 0.62
CA ILE A 66 -11.83 8.36 0.90
C ILE A 66 -12.59 9.29 -0.04
N VAL A 67 -13.63 8.74 -0.67
CA VAL A 67 -14.46 9.42 -1.69
C VAL A 67 -14.92 10.80 -1.24
N ASN A 68 -15.44 10.93 -0.01
CA ASN A 68 -15.92 12.21 0.50
C ASN A 68 -14.80 13.27 0.52
N ARG A 69 -13.61 12.92 1.02
CA ARG A 69 -12.46 13.83 1.02
C ARG A 69 -12.07 14.23 -0.40
N VAL A 70 -11.93 13.25 -1.29
CA VAL A 70 -11.51 13.51 -2.67
C VAL A 70 -12.52 14.40 -3.39
N ALA A 71 -13.82 14.15 -3.20
CA ALA A 71 -14.88 14.98 -3.74
C ALA A 71 -14.82 16.43 -3.19
N ASP A 72 -14.65 16.58 -1.88
CA ASP A 72 -14.51 17.89 -1.23
C ASP A 72 -13.31 18.67 -1.78
N GLU A 73 -12.15 18.02 -1.93
CA GLU A 73 -10.95 18.65 -2.50
C GLU A 73 -11.14 19.10 -3.96
N LEU A 74 -11.86 18.32 -4.77
CA LEU A 74 -12.12 18.68 -6.17
C LEU A 74 -13.06 19.88 -6.32
N VAL A 75 -14.02 20.04 -5.40
CA VAL A 75 -14.99 21.16 -5.45
C VAL A 75 -14.42 22.43 -4.80
N THR A 76 -13.47 22.29 -3.88
CA THR A 76 -12.88 23.43 -3.13
C THR A 76 -11.57 23.97 -3.69
N ARG A 77 -10.91 23.25 -4.61
CA ARG A 77 -9.71 23.74 -5.30
C ARG A 77 -10.11 24.72 -6.44
N PRO A 78 -9.69 25.99 -6.38
CA PRO A 78 -9.96 26.98 -7.44
C PRO A 78 -9.22 26.68 -8.74
#